data_AF-A0A6L9QWE3-F1
#
_entry.id   AF-A0A6L9QWE3-F1
#
_cell.length_a   1.000
_cell.length_b   1.000
_cell.length_c   1.000
_cell.angle_alpha   90.00
_cell.angle_beta   90.00
_cell.angle_gamma   90.00
#
_symmetry.space_group_name_H-M   'P 1'
#
loop_
_entity.id
_entity.type
_entity.pdbx_description
1 polymer ?
#
loop_
_entity_poly.entity_id
_entity_poly.type
_entity_poly.pdbx_seq_one_letter_code
_entity_poly.pdbx_strand_id
1 'polypeptide(L)'
;AVLTLAGCAAIAVAGVLLATGTRTRRTGLLFTAASLCWAVTWTASWDASVGPIVSQYAQATFYLALAVGVLMYPAGRLEYRADRVWTVAACAVLWGCPTAIWFTSEPEWAAFRGESVWWPAPFKNLEVFRVVLPLSAGLYVALALSLALVLTMRLPRMGRMRRLLALPVTLAIGFVGISAAFTQKSVMAEAVPLDDLLRVYAIQGAVVVLVPLTLLASGLRVRIGELTVAGRMLRLTAPVSVERIRDALRDVLHDPSLELWFWAPMEQTYVDTAGHPVDLDPDGGPAEGPEGRWRRAVRSAAGDPLAVV
;
A
#
# COMPACT_ATOMS: atom_id res chain seq x y z
N ALA A 1 4.38 -24.71 -3.52
CA ALA A 1 3.24 -24.71 -2.56
C ALA A 1 3.45 -23.73 -1.41
N VAL A 2 4.48 -23.87 -0.56
CA VAL A 2 4.67 -22.99 0.61
C VAL A 2 4.88 -21.52 0.22
N LEU A 3 5.76 -21.24 -0.75
CA LEU A 3 6.00 -19.88 -1.28
C LEU A 3 4.76 -19.24 -1.90
N THR A 4 3.96 -20.02 -2.65
CA THR A 4 2.74 -19.53 -3.29
C THR A 4 1.65 -19.24 -2.27
N LEU A 5 1.47 -20.11 -1.27
CA LEU A 5 0.55 -19.87 -0.14
C LEU A 5 0.94 -18.65 0.68
N ALA A 6 2.24 -18.50 0.99
CA ALA A 6 2.76 -17.33 1.68
C ALA A 6 2.54 -16.04 0.86
N GLY A 7 2.73 -16.09 -0.45
CA GLY A 7 2.41 -14.99 -1.37
C GLY A 7 0.92 -14.63 -1.38
N CYS A 8 0.02 -15.61 -1.53
CA CYS A 8 -1.43 -15.41 -1.44
C CYS A 8 -1.82 -14.74 -0.13
N ALA A 9 -1.33 -15.28 0.99
CA ALA A 9 -1.62 -14.78 2.33
C ALA A 9 -1.12 -13.34 2.50
N ALA A 10 0.11 -13.04 2.06
CA ALA A 10 0.66 -11.69 2.12
C ALA A 10 -0.16 -10.69 1.29
N ILE A 11 -0.57 -11.04 0.06
CA ILE A 11 -1.41 -10.19 -0.81
C ILE A 11 -2.80 -10.02 -0.18
N ALA A 12 -3.39 -11.08 0.37
CA ALA A 12 -4.70 -11.02 1.02
C ALA A 12 -4.68 -10.11 2.25
N VAL A 13 -3.68 -10.25 3.12
CA VAL A 13 -3.48 -9.41 4.31
C VAL A 13 -3.27 -7.95 3.88
N ALA A 14 -2.46 -7.70 2.85
CA ALA A 14 -2.26 -6.35 2.30
C ALA A 14 -3.56 -5.74 1.78
N GLY A 15 -4.33 -6.51 1.02
CA GLY A 15 -5.62 -6.10 0.46
C GLY A 15 -6.63 -5.74 1.55
N VAL A 16 -6.78 -6.59 2.57
CA VAL A 16 -7.67 -6.36 3.71
C VAL A 16 -7.25 -5.13 4.52
N LEU A 17 -5.95 -4.97 4.78
CA LEU A 17 -5.42 -3.79 5.49
C LEU A 17 -5.67 -2.49 4.71
N LEU A 18 -5.52 -2.50 3.38
CA LEU A 18 -5.81 -1.33 2.55
C LEU A 18 -7.33 -1.10 2.38
N ALA A 19 -8.13 -2.15 2.41
CA ALA A 19 -9.59 -2.10 2.27
C ALA A 19 -10.28 -1.36 3.44
N THR A 20 -9.63 -1.32 4.61
CA THR A 20 -10.14 -0.66 5.81
C THR A 20 -9.89 0.87 5.83
N GLY A 21 -9.17 1.43 4.85
CA GLY A 21 -8.95 2.88 4.72
C GLY A 21 -9.93 3.51 3.72
N THR A 22 -10.52 4.67 4.02
CA THR A 22 -11.57 5.29 3.19
C THR A 22 -11.09 5.66 1.78
N ARG A 23 -9.86 6.19 1.63
CA ARG A 23 -9.26 6.51 0.31
C ARG A 23 -8.63 5.30 -0.38
N THR A 24 -8.19 4.30 0.36
CA THR A 24 -7.48 3.11 -0.16
C THR A 24 -8.39 1.91 -0.38
N ARG A 25 -9.67 1.99 -0.02
CA ARG A 25 -10.63 0.88 -0.04
C ARG A 25 -10.69 0.14 -1.37
N ARG A 26 -10.77 0.89 -2.47
CA ARG A 26 -10.87 0.34 -3.84
C ARG A 26 -9.59 -0.41 -4.24
N THR A 27 -8.44 0.16 -3.93
CA THR A 27 -7.13 -0.47 -4.15
C THR A 27 -6.99 -1.74 -3.32
N GLY A 28 -7.44 -1.73 -2.06
CA GLY A 28 -7.45 -2.92 -1.20
C GLY A 28 -8.32 -4.06 -1.76
N LEU A 29 -9.54 -3.75 -2.21
CA LEU A 29 -10.43 -4.73 -2.84
C LEU A 29 -9.81 -5.37 -4.10
N LEU A 30 -9.14 -4.58 -4.94
CA LEU A 30 -8.43 -5.11 -6.12
C LEU A 30 -7.31 -6.07 -5.73
N PHE A 31 -6.55 -5.78 -4.68
CA PHE A 31 -5.51 -6.70 -4.20
C PHE A 31 -6.07 -7.97 -3.56
N THR A 32 -7.18 -7.87 -2.82
CA THR A 32 -7.87 -9.06 -2.30
C THR A 32 -8.40 -9.94 -3.43
N ALA A 33 -9.01 -9.33 -4.46
CA ALA A 33 -9.45 -10.05 -5.66
C ALA A 33 -8.26 -10.69 -6.39
N ALA A 34 -7.14 -9.98 -6.52
CA ALA A 34 -5.91 -10.52 -7.08
C ALA A 34 -5.45 -11.78 -6.31
N SER A 35 -5.40 -11.74 -4.97
CA SER A 35 -5.01 -12.93 -4.17
C SER A 35 -5.90 -14.15 -4.44
N LEU A 36 -7.22 -13.95 -4.51
CA LEU A 36 -8.17 -15.02 -4.85
C LEU A 36 -7.90 -15.56 -6.25
N CYS A 37 -7.72 -14.68 -7.25
CA CYS A 37 -7.40 -15.07 -8.61
C CYS A 37 -6.09 -15.87 -8.69
N TRP A 38 -5.06 -15.49 -7.93
CA TRP A 38 -3.79 -16.22 -7.86
C TRP A 38 -3.95 -17.62 -7.24
N ALA A 39 -4.85 -17.80 -6.27
CA ALA A 39 -5.17 -19.13 -5.77
C ALA A 39 -5.86 -19.99 -6.85
N VAL A 40 -6.75 -19.38 -7.64
CA VAL A 40 -7.48 -20.05 -8.72
C VAL A 40 -6.55 -20.49 -9.87
N THR A 41 -5.40 -19.86 -10.10
CA THR A 41 -4.45 -20.32 -11.13
C THR A 41 -3.95 -21.74 -10.88
N TRP A 42 -3.99 -22.22 -9.63
CA TRP A 42 -3.62 -23.59 -9.29
C TRP A 42 -4.50 -24.64 -9.96
N THR A 43 -5.70 -24.28 -10.41
CA THR A 43 -6.59 -25.19 -11.16
C THR A 43 -5.96 -25.73 -12.46
N ALA A 44 -4.93 -25.07 -13.00
CA ALA A 44 -4.16 -25.60 -14.13
C ALA A 44 -3.40 -26.89 -13.78
N SER A 45 -2.95 -27.06 -12.52
CA SER A 45 -2.20 -28.25 -12.12
C SER A 45 -3.07 -29.50 -12.03
N TRP A 46 -4.39 -29.34 -12.01
CA TRP A 46 -5.32 -30.47 -12.05
C TRP A 46 -5.42 -31.08 -13.45
N ASP A 47 -5.00 -30.34 -14.48
CA ASP A 47 -4.97 -30.77 -15.88
C ASP A 47 -6.24 -31.53 -16.30
N ALA A 48 -7.41 -31.02 -15.88
CA ALA A 48 -8.69 -31.69 -16.07
C ALA A 48 -9.81 -30.68 -16.24
N SER A 49 -10.85 -31.04 -16.98
CA SER A 49 -12.06 -30.23 -17.20
C SER A 49 -11.72 -28.81 -17.73
N VAL A 50 -12.35 -27.78 -17.17
CA VAL A 50 -12.14 -26.36 -17.53
C VAL A 50 -10.94 -25.73 -16.81
N GLY A 51 -10.22 -26.48 -15.97
CA GLY A 51 -9.14 -25.97 -15.10
C GLY A 51 -8.08 -25.16 -15.83
N PRO A 52 -7.49 -25.66 -16.93
CA PRO A 52 -6.52 -24.90 -17.73
C PRO A 52 -7.03 -23.54 -18.23
N ILE A 53 -8.27 -23.47 -18.73
CA ILE A 53 -8.88 -22.23 -19.23
C ILE A 53 -9.14 -21.26 -18.08
N VAL A 54 -9.76 -21.75 -17.00
CA VAL A 54 -10.05 -20.94 -15.80
C VAL A 54 -8.76 -20.35 -15.22
N SER A 55 -7.69 -21.14 -15.18
CA SER A 55 -6.39 -20.69 -14.68
C SER A 55 -5.82 -19.53 -15.51
N GLN A 56 -5.89 -19.59 -16.84
CA GLN A 56 -5.39 -18.50 -17.69
C GLN A 56 -6.16 -17.18 -17.46
N TYR A 57 -7.48 -17.22 -17.35
CA TYR A 57 -8.28 -16.03 -17.05
C TYR A 57 -8.08 -15.53 -15.63
N ALA A 58 -7.88 -16.44 -14.67
CA ALA A 58 -7.55 -16.08 -13.30
C ALA A 58 -6.18 -15.36 -13.25
N GLN A 59 -5.18 -15.86 -13.97
CA GLN A 59 -3.86 -15.24 -14.07
C GLN A 59 -3.93 -13.87 -14.74
N ALA A 60 -4.67 -13.74 -15.83
CA ALA A 60 -4.93 -12.46 -16.50
C ALA A 60 -5.56 -11.44 -15.54
N THR A 61 -6.58 -11.86 -14.80
CA THR A 61 -7.30 -11.02 -13.84
C THR A 61 -6.42 -10.63 -12.66
N PHE A 62 -5.57 -11.54 -12.18
CA PHE A 62 -4.56 -11.26 -11.16
C PHE A 62 -3.65 -10.09 -11.55
N TYR A 63 -3.00 -10.20 -12.71
CA TYR A 63 -2.08 -9.16 -13.17
C TYR A 63 -2.78 -7.84 -13.46
N LEU A 64 -3.98 -7.88 -14.03
CA LEU A 64 -4.80 -6.69 -14.27
C LEU A 64 -5.14 -5.98 -12.96
N ALA A 65 -5.67 -6.71 -11.98
CA ALA A 65 -6.05 -6.15 -10.68
C ALA A 65 -4.84 -5.57 -9.93
N LEU A 66 -3.69 -6.24 -10.00
CA LEU A 66 -2.45 -5.76 -9.39
C LEU A 66 -1.97 -4.46 -10.05
N ALA A 67 -1.91 -4.42 -11.38
CA ALA A 67 -1.46 -3.23 -12.12
C ALA A 67 -2.41 -2.03 -11.94
N VAL A 68 -3.73 -2.25 -12.05
CA VAL A 68 -4.73 -1.20 -11.83
C VAL A 68 -4.71 -0.73 -10.37
N GLY A 69 -4.57 -1.64 -9.41
CA GLY A 69 -4.41 -1.32 -7.99
C GLY A 69 -3.21 -0.40 -7.74
N VAL A 70 -2.07 -0.70 -8.38
CA VAL A 70 -0.85 0.14 -8.33
C VAL A 70 -1.07 1.51 -8.98
N LEU A 71 -1.75 1.58 -10.14
CA LEU A 71 -2.03 2.86 -10.82
C LEU A 71 -2.99 3.76 -10.04
N MET A 72 -3.96 3.16 -9.34
CA MET A 72 -4.91 3.86 -8.47
C MET A 72 -4.28 4.32 -7.15
N TYR A 73 -3.21 3.67 -6.69
CA TYR A 73 -2.54 4.05 -5.45
C TYR A 73 -1.78 5.38 -5.60
N PRO A 74 -1.84 6.31 -4.62
CA PRO A 74 -2.65 6.31 -3.38
C PRO A 74 -3.99 7.04 -3.49
N ALA A 75 -4.28 7.68 -4.63
CA ALA A 75 -5.45 8.54 -4.81
C ALA A 75 -6.79 7.77 -4.85
N GLY A 76 -6.76 6.45 -5.02
CA GLY A 76 -7.94 5.59 -5.17
C GLY A 76 -8.65 5.75 -6.52
N ARG A 77 -8.02 6.44 -7.49
CA ARG A 77 -8.58 6.74 -8.83
C ARG A 77 -7.49 6.84 -9.89
N LEU A 78 -7.87 6.57 -11.14
CA LEU A 78 -7.03 6.78 -12.33
C LEU A 78 -7.04 8.27 -12.70
N GLU A 79 -6.02 8.97 -12.23
CA GLU A 79 -5.89 10.43 -12.35
C GLU A 79 -5.43 10.86 -13.75
N TYR A 80 -4.50 10.12 -14.38
CA TYR A 80 -3.97 10.48 -15.69
C TYR A 80 -4.69 9.75 -16.82
N ARG A 81 -4.81 10.41 -17.98
CA ARG A 81 -5.35 9.80 -19.21
C ARG A 81 -4.54 8.57 -19.64
N ALA A 82 -3.22 8.62 -19.48
CA ALA A 82 -2.32 7.50 -19.78
C ALA A 82 -2.67 6.24 -18.98
N ASP A 83 -3.01 6.37 -17.69
CA ASP A 83 -3.37 5.21 -16.86
C ASP A 83 -4.69 4.55 -17.33
N ARG A 84 -5.64 5.38 -17.79
CA ARG A 84 -6.92 4.89 -18.32
C ARG A 84 -6.73 4.16 -19.65
N VAL A 85 -5.97 4.76 -20.56
CA VAL A 85 -5.64 4.13 -21.87
C VAL A 85 -4.89 2.82 -21.63
N TRP A 86 -3.90 2.82 -20.74
CA TRP A 86 -3.15 1.62 -20.38
C TRP A 86 -4.07 0.55 -19.78
N THR A 87 -5.00 0.92 -18.91
CA THR A 87 -5.94 -0.05 -18.29
C THR A 87 -6.85 -0.69 -19.34
N VAL A 88 -7.38 0.09 -20.29
CA VAL A 88 -8.20 -0.45 -21.38
C VAL A 88 -7.38 -1.38 -22.28
N ALA A 89 -6.15 -0.98 -22.63
CA ALA A 89 -5.24 -1.81 -23.40
C ALA A 89 -4.88 -3.11 -22.65
N ALA A 90 -4.65 -3.02 -21.33
CA ALA A 90 -4.37 -4.17 -20.47
C ALA A 90 -5.55 -5.15 -20.45
N CYS A 91 -6.79 -4.67 -20.33
CA CYS A 91 -7.97 -5.53 -20.41
C CYS A 91 -8.04 -6.25 -21.76
N ALA A 92 -7.85 -5.52 -22.86
CA ALA A 92 -7.93 -6.09 -24.21
C ALA A 92 -6.84 -7.16 -24.43
N VAL A 93 -5.60 -6.90 -24.01
CA VAL A 93 -4.48 -7.84 -24.18
C VAL A 93 -4.60 -9.03 -23.24
N LEU A 94 -4.82 -8.80 -21.94
CA LEU A 94 -4.83 -9.86 -20.93
C LEU A 94 -6.01 -10.83 -21.10
N TRP A 95 -7.14 -10.38 -21.65
CA TRP A 95 -8.28 -11.26 -21.93
C TRP A 95 -8.31 -11.74 -23.37
N GLY A 96 -7.84 -10.93 -24.32
CA GLY A 96 -7.81 -11.26 -25.74
C GLY A 96 -6.78 -12.34 -26.08
N CYS A 97 -5.56 -12.26 -25.52
CA CYS A 97 -4.51 -13.23 -25.80
C CYS A 97 -4.84 -14.66 -25.35
N PRO A 98 -5.31 -14.92 -24.10
CA PRO A 98 -5.76 -16.26 -23.72
C PRO A 98 -6.91 -16.77 -24.58
N THR A 99 -7.84 -15.86 -24.95
CA THR A 99 -8.95 -16.19 -25.85
C THR A 99 -8.45 -16.64 -27.21
N ALA A 100 -7.53 -15.90 -27.82
CA ALA A 100 -6.93 -16.27 -29.10
C ALA A 100 -6.18 -17.61 -29.04
N ILE A 101 -5.51 -17.89 -27.92
CA ILE A 101 -4.78 -19.16 -27.71
C ILE A 101 -5.76 -20.34 -27.71
N TRP A 102 -6.76 -20.38 -26.82
CA TRP A 102 -7.67 -21.53 -26.80
C TRP A 102 -8.57 -21.63 -28.02
N PHE A 103 -8.81 -20.51 -28.71
CA PHE A 103 -9.59 -20.51 -29.94
C PHE A 103 -8.84 -21.18 -31.11
N THR A 104 -7.50 -21.06 -31.13
CA THR A 104 -6.64 -21.47 -32.27
C THR A 104 -5.85 -22.76 -32.03
N SER A 105 -5.72 -23.19 -30.77
CA SER A 105 -4.86 -24.31 -30.38
C SER A 105 -5.63 -25.54 -29.89
N GLU A 106 -4.97 -26.68 -29.91
CA GLU A 106 -5.37 -27.85 -29.12
C GLU A 106 -4.73 -27.81 -27.72
N PRO A 107 -5.32 -28.48 -26.71
CA PRO A 107 -4.76 -28.53 -25.37
C PRO A 107 -3.31 -29.05 -25.36
N GLU A 108 -3.01 -30.08 -26.18
CA GLU A 108 -1.67 -30.66 -26.29
C GLU A 108 -0.62 -29.65 -26.79
N TRP A 109 -0.99 -28.79 -27.75
CA TRP A 109 -0.10 -27.76 -28.29
C TRP A 109 0.16 -26.64 -27.28
N ALA A 110 -0.79 -26.43 -26.37
CA ALA A 110 -0.67 -25.52 -25.24
C ALA A 110 -0.03 -26.18 -23.99
N ALA A 111 0.56 -27.37 -24.15
CA ALA A 111 1.24 -28.16 -23.12
C ALA A 111 0.33 -28.72 -22.00
N PHE A 112 -0.97 -28.87 -22.26
CA PHE A 112 -1.93 -29.58 -21.40
C PHE A 112 -2.14 -31.00 -21.93
N ARG A 113 -1.96 -32.03 -21.07
CA ARG A 113 -1.97 -33.45 -21.49
C ARG A 113 -3.08 -34.26 -20.84
N GLY A 114 -3.94 -33.62 -20.07
CA GLY A 114 -5.05 -34.29 -19.41
C GLY A 114 -6.10 -34.82 -20.37
N GLU A 115 -6.47 -36.09 -20.22
CA GLU A 115 -7.46 -36.77 -21.07
C GLU A 115 -8.88 -36.17 -20.96
N SER A 116 -9.18 -35.48 -19.85
CA SER A 116 -10.50 -34.90 -19.56
C SER A 116 -10.55 -33.38 -19.70
N VAL A 117 -9.54 -32.76 -20.33
CA VAL A 117 -9.49 -31.30 -20.52
C VAL A 117 -10.57 -30.87 -21.50
N TRP A 118 -11.47 -30.01 -21.02
CA TRP A 118 -12.48 -29.38 -21.85
C TRP A 118 -11.87 -28.16 -22.53
N TRP A 119 -11.79 -28.21 -23.86
CA TRP A 119 -11.15 -27.19 -24.67
C TRP A 119 -11.97 -26.90 -25.93
N PRO A 120 -12.62 -25.73 -26.05
CA PRO A 120 -13.60 -25.51 -27.13
C PRO A 120 -13.02 -25.55 -28.54
N ALA A 121 -11.78 -25.07 -28.73
CA ALA A 121 -11.04 -25.00 -30.00
C ALA A 121 -11.89 -24.95 -31.28
N PRO A 122 -12.70 -23.88 -31.47
CA PRO A 122 -13.57 -23.73 -32.63
C PRO A 122 -12.82 -23.58 -33.97
N PHE A 123 -11.58 -23.08 -33.98
CA PHE A 123 -10.78 -22.92 -35.20
C PHE A 123 -9.34 -23.40 -35.02
N LYS A 124 -9.14 -24.72 -35.07
CA LYS A 124 -7.83 -25.36 -34.90
C LYS A 124 -6.94 -25.13 -36.13
N ASN A 125 -5.85 -24.39 -35.97
CA ASN A 125 -4.86 -24.24 -37.02
C ASN A 125 -3.46 -24.04 -36.42
N LEU A 126 -2.57 -25.00 -36.65
CA LEU A 126 -1.22 -25.00 -36.08
C LEU A 126 -0.36 -23.83 -36.58
N GLU A 127 -0.52 -23.42 -37.84
CA GLU A 127 0.21 -22.28 -38.40
C GLU A 127 -0.22 -20.96 -37.74
N VAL A 128 -1.53 -20.80 -37.53
CA VAL A 128 -2.07 -19.65 -36.81
C VAL A 128 -1.60 -19.66 -35.36
N PHE A 129 -1.64 -20.81 -34.68
CA PHE A 129 -1.16 -20.95 -33.31
C PHE A 129 0.33 -20.56 -33.17
N ARG A 130 1.18 -21.00 -34.11
CA ARG A 130 2.61 -20.64 -34.16
C ARG A 130 2.86 -19.15 -34.29
N VAL A 131 1.92 -18.38 -34.84
CA VAL A 131 1.97 -16.91 -34.90
C VAL A 131 1.36 -16.27 -33.66
N VAL A 132 0.20 -16.76 -33.20
CA VAL A 132 -0.54 -16.23 -32.05
C VAL A 132 0.25 -16.33 -30.76
N LEU A 133 0.96 -17.44 -30.54
CA LEU A 133 1.72 -17.66 -29.32
C LEU A 133 2.86 -16.63 -29.12
N PRO A 134 3.81 -16.44 -30.05
CA PRO A 134 4.86 -15.43 -29.90
C PRO A 134 4.31 -13.99 -29.96
N LEU A 135 3.23 -13.73 -30.70
CA LEU A 135 2.57 -12.43 -30.70
C LEU A 135 2.00 -12.09 -29.32
N SER A 136 1.32 -13.05 -28.69
CA SER A 136 0.77 -12.91 -27.33
C SER A 136 1.89 -12.66 -26.32
N ALA A 137 2.99 -13.40 -26.42
CA ALA A 137 4.19 -13.20 -25.61
C ALA A 137 4.74 -11.77 -25.75
N GLY A 138 4.90 -11.29 -26.99
CA GLY A 138 5.36 -9.93 -27.28
C GLY A 138 4.42 -8.86 -26.72
N LEU A 139 3.11 -9.06 -26.82
CA LEU A 139 2.10 -8.16 -26.26
C LEU A 139 2.17 -8.10 -24.73
N TYR A 140 2.37 -9.22 -24.03
CA TYR A 140 2.54 -9.21 -22.58
C TYR A 140 3.80 -8.46 -22.14
N VAL A 141 4.91 -8.64 -22.86
CA VAL A 141 6.15 -7.89 -22.62
C VAL A 141 5.96 -6.41 -22.85
N ALA A 142 5.36 -6.03 -23.97
CA ALA A 142 5.06 -4.63 -24.28
C ALA A 142 4.14 -4.00 -23.22
N LEU A 143 3.17 -4.77 -22.71
CA LEU A 143 2.28 -4.32 -21.64
C LEU A 143 3.03 -4.09 -20.32
N ALA A 144 3.96 -4.99 -19.95
CA ALA A 144 4.80 -4.83 -18.77
C ALA A 144 5.76 -3.63 -18.89
N LEU A 145 6.42 -3.47 -20.05
CA LEU A 145 7.32 -2.35 -20.31
C LEU A 145 6.60 -1.01 -20.32
N SER A 146 5.41 -0.95 -20.95
CA SER A 146 4.59 0.27 -20.96
C SER A 146 4.11 0.64 -19.55
N LEU A 147 3.75 -0.34 -18.70
CA LEU A 147 3.42 -0.09 -17.30
C LEU A 147 4.63 0.48 -16.54
N ALA A 148 5.81 -0.12 -16.71
CA ALA A 148 7.04 0.37 -16.11
C ALA A 148 7.37 1.79 -16.58
N LEU A 149 7.16 2.09 -17.87
CA LEU A 149 7.35 3.43 -18.43
C LEU A 149 6.37 4.44 -17.83
N VAL A 150 5.08 4.10 -17.71
CA VAL A 150 4.06 4.97 -17.08
C VAL A 150 4.43 5.26 -15.62
N LEU A 151 4.87 4.24 -14.87
CA LEU A 151 5.32 4.41 -13.49
C LEU A 151 6.59 5.26 -13.39
N THR A 152 7.54 5.07 -14.31
CA THR A 152 8.80 5.82 -14.36
C THR A 152 8.57 7.28 -14.74
N MET A 153 7.70 7.55 -15.70
CA MET A 153 7.27 8.90 -16.08
C MET A 153 6.54 9.63 -14.94
N ARG A 154 5.91 8.88 -14.01
CA ARG A 154 5.31 9.43 -12.79
C ARG A 154 6.34 9.77 -11.70
N LEU A 155 7.50 9.09 -11.66
CA LEU A 155 8.54 9.31 -10.63
C LEU A 155 8.96 10.79 -10.47
N PRO A 156 9.25 11.57 -11.54
CA PRO A 156 9.67 12.96 -11.39
C PRO A 156 8.63 13.82 -10.66
N ARG A 157 7.34 13.53 -10.83
CA ARG A 157 6.20 14.25 -10.21
C ARG A 157 5.89 13.79 -8.78
N MET A 158 6.54 12.72 -8.30
CA MET A 158 6.37 12.18 -6.96
C MET A 158 7.48 12.69 -6.01
N GLY A 159 7.10 13.09 -4.79
CA GLY A 159 8.06 13.45 -3.74
C GLY A 159 9.02 12.30 -3.37
N ARG A 160 10.20 12.62 -2.82
CA ARG A 160 11.33 11.69 -2.58
C ARG A 160 10.92 10.40 -1.86
N MET A 161 10.05 10.49 -0.85
CA MET A 161 9.54 9.35 -0.09
C MET A 161 8.60 8.44 -0.90
N ARG A 162 7.85 9.00 -1.86
CA ARG A 162 6.95 8.23 -2.75
C ARG A 162 7.73 7.45 -3.82
N ARG A 163 8.85 8.00 -4.30
CA ARG A 163 9.74 7.30 -5.25
C ARG A 163 10.30 6.01 -4.67
N LEU A 164 10.72 6.03 -3.41
CA LEU A 164 11.27 4.86 -2.70
C LEU A 164 10.29 3.68 -2.60
N LEU A 165 8.97 3.94 -2.64
CA LEU A 165 7.93 2.90 -2.59
C LEU A 165 7.50 2.41 -3.98
N ALA A 166 7.47 3.30 -4.97
CA ALA A 166 7.09 2.94 -6.35
C ALA A 166 8.21 2.19 -7.10
N LEU A 167 9.47 2.43 -6.75
CA LEU A 167 10.64 1.79 -7.39
C LEU A 167 10.64 0.26 -7.28
N PRO A 168 10.50 -0.36 -6.08
CA PRO A 168 10.52 -1.82 -5.98
C PRO A 168 9.32 -2.49 -6.66
N VAL A 169 8.15 -1.82 -6.69
CA VAL A 169 6.97 -2.30 -7.43
C VAL A 169 7.23 -2.28 -8.94
N THR A 170 7.83 -1.21 -9.45
CA THR A 170 8.19 -1.08 -10.87
C THR A 170 9.23 -2.14 -11.27
N LEU A 171 10.23 -2.38 -10.42
CA LEU A 171 11.25 -3.40 -10.63
C LEU A 171 10.67 -4.82 -10.59
N ALA A 172 9.78 -5.10 -9.64
CA ALA A 172 9.14 -6.41 -9.55
C ALA A 172 8.24 -6.71 -10.77
N ILE A 173 7.45 -5.73 -11.22
CA ILE A 173 6.59 -5.86 -12.40
C ILE A 173 7.43 -6.01 -13.67
N GLY A 174 8.49 -5.21 -13.83
CA GLY A 174 9.42 -5.33 -14.95
C GLY A 174 10.10 -6.70 -14.97
N PHE A 175 10.55 -7.19 -13.81
CA PHE A 175 11.16 -8.51 -13.68
C PHE A 175 10.18 -9.63 -14.04
N VAL A 176 8.94 -9.57 -13.55
CA VAL A 176 7.90 -10.58 -13.88
C VAL A 176 7.58 -10.57 -15.37
N GLY A 177 7.41 -9.39 -15.98
CA GLY A 177 7.13 -9.27 -17.42
C GLY A 177 8.27 -9.81 -18.29
N ILE A 178 9.52 -9.50 -17.93
CA ILE A 178 10.71 -10.01 -18.60
C ILE A 178 10.81 -11.54 -18.40
N SER A 179 10.62 -12.02 -17.18
CA SER A 179 10.72 -13.45 -16.87
C SER A 179 9.65 -14.29 -17.59
N ALA A 180 8.41 -13.80 -17.70
CA ALA A 180 7.35 -14.45 -18.47
C ALA A 180 7.71 -14.59 -19.96
N ALA A 181 8.37 -13.59 -20.54
CA ALA A 181 8.87 -13.62 -21.92
C ALA A 181 9.88 -14.75 -22.15
N PHE A 182 10.79 -14.92 -21.19
CA PHE A 182 11.82 -15.95 -21.25
C PHE A 182 11.22 -17.35 -21.05
N THR A 183 10.27 -17.52 -20.12
CA THR A 183 9.63 -18.83 -19.88
C THR A 183 8.86 -19.33 -21.10
N GLN A 184 8.11 -18.48 -21.80
CA GLN A 184 7.36 -18.90 -22.99
C GLN A 184 8.28 -19.34 -24.15
N LYS A 185 9.43 -18.69 -24.32
CA LYS A 185 10.42 -19.07 -25.33
C LYS A 185 11.11 -20.39 -24.97
N SER A 186 11.33 -20.64 -23.68
CA SER A 186 11.98 -21.84 -23.16
C SER A 186 11.09 -23.09 -23.19
N VAL A 187 9.78 -22.96 -22.99
CA VAL A 187 8.82 -24.10 -23.05
C VAL A 187 8.67 -24.65 -24.47
N MET A 188 8.96 -23.84 -25.51
CA MET A 188 8.96 -24.26 -26.92
C MET A 188 10.32 -24.81 -27.40
N ALA A 189 11.38 -24.69 -26.61
CA ALA A 189 12.64 -25.35 -26.90
C ALA A 189 12.61 -26.76 -26.30
N GLU A 190 12.67 -27.80 -27.14
CA GLU A 190 12.66 -29.22 -26.75
C GLU A 190 13.74 -29.65 -25.74
N ALA A 191 14.63 -28.75 -25.32
CA ALA A 191 15.88 -29.08 -24.62
C ALA A 191 16.09 -28.38 -23.27
N VAL A 192 15.03 -27.92 -22.58
CA VAL A 192 15.20 -27.29 -21.25
C VAL A 192 14.90 -28.30 -20.13
N PRO A 193 15.88 -28.59 -19.23
CA PRO A 193 15.67 -29.45 -18.08
C PRO A 193 14.56 -28.92 -17.15
N LEU A 194 13.73 -29.81 -16.61
CA LEU A 194 12.63 -29.48 -15.70
C LEU A 194 13.09 -28.64 -14.48
N ASP A 195 14.32 -28.85 -14.01
CA ASP A 195 14.91 -28.13 -12.88
C ASP A 195 15.13 -26.63 -13.16
N ASP A 196 15.50 -26.25 -14.38
CA ASP A 196 15.68 -24.85 -14.76
C ASP A 196 14.34 -24.13 -14.87
N LEU A 197 13.32 -24.83 -15.39
CA LEU A 197 11.95 -24.31 -15.44
C LEU A 197 11.41 -24.08 -14.02
N LEU A 198 11.60 -25.05 -13.12
CA LEU A 198 11.19 -24.94 -11.71
C LEU A 198 11.94 -23.82 -10.98
N ARG A 199 13.24 -23.61 -11.25
CA ARG A 199 14.01 -22.48 -10.71
C ARG A 199 13.45 -21.14 -11.17
N VAL A 200 13.11 -21.00 -12.45
CA VAL A 200 12.50 -19.77 -12.98
C VAL A 200 11.16 -19.49 -12.30
N TYR A 201 10.30 -20.50 -12.15
CA TYR A 201 9.03 -20.36 -11.42
C TYR A 201 9.23 -20.02 -9.94
N ALA A 202 10.23 -20.62 -9.28
CA ALA A 202 10.55 -20.33 -7.88
C ALA A 202 11.06 -18.89 -7.69
N ILE A 203 11.94 -18.42 -8.58
CA ILE A 203 12.46 -17.05 -8.57
C ILE A 203 11.35 -16.04 -8.88
N GLN A 204 10.50 -16.32 -9.89
CA GLN A 204 9.32 -15.50 -10.17
C GLN A 204 8.40 -15.41 -8.95
N GLY A 205 8.09 -16.55 -8.33
CA GLY A 205 7.28 -16.60 -7.11
C GLY A 205 7.88 -15.77 -5.97
N ALA A 206 9.20 -15.90 -5.74
CA ALA A 206 9.90 -15.13 -4.72
C ALA A 206 9.88 -13.62 -4.98
N VAL A 207 10.07 -13.19 -6.24
CA VAL A 207 10.03 -11.76 -6.61
C VAL A 207 8.61 -11.20 -6.53
N VAL A 208 7.60 -12.00 -6.89
CA VAL A 208 6.18 -11.61 -6.72
C VAL A 208 5.85 -11.32 -5.26
N VAL A 209 6.47 -12.02 -4.30
CA VAL A 209 6.29 -11.77 -2.84
C VAL A 209 6.85 -10.41 -2.39
N LEU A 210 7.80 -9.80 -3.11
CA LEU A 210 8.23 -8.43 -2.79
C LEU A 210 7.12 -7.39 -3.02
N VAL A 211 6.20 -7.64 -3.96
CA VAL A 211 5.08 -6.72 -4.24
C VAL A 211 4.14 -6.56 -3.04
N PRO A 212 3.57 -7.62 -2.44
CA PRO A 212 2.76 -7.48 -1.24
C PRO A 212 3.56 -6.96 -0.05
N LEU A 213 4.84 -7.32 0.11
CA LEU A 213 5.66 -6.81 1.23
C LEU A 213 5.84 -5.29 1.17
N THR A 214 6.10 -4.75 -0.02
CA THR A 214 6.23 -3.29 -0.21
C THR A 214 4.89 -2.57 0.00
N LEU A 215 3.80 -3.17 -0.45
CA LEU A 215 2.45 -2.65 -0.21
C LEU A 215 2.06 -2.70 1.28
N LEU A 216 2.37 -3.79 1.98
CA LEU A 216 2.19 -3.94 3.43
C LEU A 216 2.96 -2.87 4.20
N ALA A 217 4.23 -2.68 3.86
CA ALA A 217 5.06 -1.63 4.46
C ALA A 217 4.47 -0.23 4.23
N SER A 218 3.87 0.02 3.05
CA SER A 218 3.21 1.29 2.75
C SER A 218 1.92 1.49 3.52
N GLY A 219 1.05 0.47 3.59
CA GLY A 219 -0.23 0.52 4.31
C GLY A 219 -0.04 0.64 5.81
N LEU A 220 0.91 -0.10 6.38
CA LEU A 220 1.27 -0.03 7.79
C LEU A 220 1.76 1.37 8.17
N ARG A 221 2.56 2.02 7.32
CA ARG A 221 3.03 3.39 7.57
C ARG A 221 1.90 4.42 7.54
N VAL A 222 0.96 4.31 6.60
CA VAL A 222 -0.22 5.20 6.56
C VAL A 222 -1.01 5.07 7.85
N ARG A 223 -1.22 3.82 8.31
CA ARG A 223 -1.89 3.53 9.59
C ARG A 223 -1.15 4.10 10.80
N ILE A 224 0.17 3.94 10.87
CA ILE A 224 0.98 4.52 11.95
C ILE A 224 0.86 6.05 11.93
N GLY A 225 0.89 6.68 10.74
CA GLY A 225 0.68 8.12 10.61
C GLY A 225 -0.71 8.57 11.09
N GLU A 226 -1.77 7.86 10.68
CA GLU A 226 -3.15 8.10 11.12
C GLU A 226 -3.28 7.95 12.65
N LEU A 227 -2.70 6.91 13.24
CA LEU A 227 -2.69 6.69 14.70
C LEU A 227 -1.90 7.76 15.44
N THR A 228 -0.79 8.25 14.87
CA THR A 228 0.00 9.34 15.45
C THR A 228 -0.77 10.65 15.43
N VAL A 229 -1.53 10.93 14.37
CA VAL A 229 -2.41 12.10 14.27
C VAL A 229 -3.60 11.98 15.22
N ALA A 230 -4.25 10.81 15.30
CA ALA A 230 -5.33 10.55 16.25
C ALA A 230 -4.85 10.68 17.71
N GLY A 231 -3.65 10.19 18.02
CA GLY A 231 -3.02 10.38 19.34
C GLY A 231 -2.65 11.83 19.65
N ARG A 232 -2.29 12.63 18.63
CA ARG A 232 -2.07 14.08 18.78
C ARG A 232 -3.38 14.86 18.93
N MET A 233 -4.44 14.47 18.22
CA MET A 233 -5.78 15.06 18.38
C MET A 233 -6.38 14.72 19.74
N LEU A 234 -6.22 13.49 20.24
CA LEU A 234 -6.63 13.14 21.62
C LEU A 234 -5.89 13.94 22.69
N ARG A 235 -4.61 14.28 22.44
CA ARG A 235 -3.83 15.17 23.33
C ARG A 235 -4.33 16.61 23.31
N LEU A 236 -5.03 17.04 22.26
CA LEU A 236 -5.67 18.35 22.15
C LEU A 236 -7.07 18.39 22.79
N THR A 237 -7.74 17.24 22.93
CA THR A 237 -9.08 17.16 23.54
C THR A 237 -9.05 16.83 25.04
N ALA A 238 -7.90 16.45 25.58
CA ALA A 238 -7.75 16.33 27.04
C ALA A 238 -7.85 17.73 27.66
N PRO A 239 -8.68 17.94 28.70
CA PRO A 239 -8.67 19.18 29.45
C PRO A 239 -7.23 19.45 29.88
N VAL A 240 -6.69 20.61 29.50
CA VAL A 240 -5.34 21.00 29.91
C VAL A 240 -5.40 21.20 31.42
N SER A 241 -4.94 20.20 32.17
CA SER A 241 -4.90 20.28 33.62
C SER A 241 -3.81 21.25 34.04
N VAL A 242 -4.07 21.94 35.15
CA VAL A 242 -3.20 22.96 35.72
C VAL A 242 -1.78 22.41 36.00
N GLU A 243 -1.69 21.15 36.41
CA GLU A 243 -0.41 20.47 36.68
C GLU A 243 0.43 20.32 35.41
N ARG A 244 -0.20 20.02 34.27
CA ARG A 244 0.52 19.88 32.99
C ARG A 244 1.10 21.20 32.50
N ILE A 245 0.45 22.33 32.79
CA ILE A 245 0.98 23.66 32.44
C ILE A 245 2.21 23.97 33.29
N ARG A 246 2.14 23.72 34.61
CA ARG A 246 3.29 23.91 35.51
C ARG A 246 4.48 23.03 35.09
N ASP A 247 4.25 21.74 34.86
CA ASP A 247 5.31 20.81 34.52
C ASP A 247 5.97 21.16 33.16
N ALA A 248 5.17 21.60 32.18
CA ALA A 248 5.70 22.10 30.91
C ALA A 248 6.53 23.38 31.07
N LEU A 249 6.15 24.30 31.96
CA LEU A 249 6.93 25.50 32.25
C LEU A 249 8.24 25.18 32.99
N ARG A 250 8.21 24.24 33.94
CA ARG A 250 9.41 23.72 34.64
C ARG A 250 10.42 23.16 33.64
N ASP A 251 9.95 22.35 32.69
CA ASP A 251 10.79 21.76 31.65
C ASP A 251 11.40 22.82 30.72
N VAL A 252 10.62 23.81 30.28
CA VAL A 252 11.10 24.85 29.37
C VAL A 252 12.07 25.80 30.06
N LEU A 253 11.76 26.21 31.29
CA LEU A 253 12.58 27.13 32.07
C LEU A 253 13.73 26.44 32.83
N HIS A 254 13.80 25.10 32.76
CA HIS A 254 14.78 24.27 33.46
C HIS A 254 14.83 24.54 34.97
N ASP A 255 13.67 24.89 35.56
CA ASP A 255 13.52 25.20 36.98
C ASP A 255 12.50 24.24 37.61
N PRO A 256 12.94 23.20 38.34
CA PRO A 256 12.04 22.26 39.00
C PRO A 256 11.29 22.87 40.19
N SER A 257 11.72 24.03 40.70
CA SER A 257 11.13 24.72 41.85
C SER A 257 10.03 25.71 41.46
N LEU A 258 9.81 25.93 40.16
CA LEU A 258 8.80 26.86 39.65
C LEU A 258 7.41 26.49 40.16
N GLU A 259 6.72 27.46 40.74
CA GLU A 259 5.34 27.36 41.21
C GLU A 259 4.44 28.13 40.25
N LEU A 260 3.18 27.70 40.16
CA LEU A 260 2.21 28.30 39.25
C LEU A 260 0.91 28.48 40.01
N TRP A 261 0.49 29.72 40.19
CA TRP A 261 -0.74 30.08 40.89
C TRP A 261 -1.71 30.72 39.89
N PHE A 262 -2.96 30.26 39.88
CA PHE A 262 -3.99 30.68 38.93
C PHE A 262 -4.96 31.65 39.57
N TRP A 263 -5.42 32.64 38.82
CA TRP A 263 -6.46 33.54 39.30
C TRP A 263 -7.84 32.86 39.31
N ALA A 264 -8.52 32.86 40.45
CA ALA A 264 -9.90 32.40 40.60
C ALA A 264 -10.84 33.62 40.55
N PRO A 265 -11.56 33.87 39.43
CA PRO A 265 -12.32 35.11 39.24
C PRO A 265 -13.47 35.30 40.23
N MET A 266 -14.05 34.19 40.69
CA MET A 266 -15.22 34.16 41.56
C MET A 266 -14.87 34.46 43.02
N GLU A 267 -13.65 34.10 43.43
CA GLU A 267 -13.11 34.27 44.79
C GLU A 267 -12.17 35.49 44.86
N GLN A 268 -11.82 36.07 43.71
CA GLN A 268 -10.85 37.16 43.55
C GLN A 268 -9.52 36.90 44.28
N THR A 269 -9.03 35.68 44.18
CA THR A 269 -7.77 35.25 44.81
C THR A 269 -6.98 34.35 43.87
N TYR A 270 -5.69 34.19 44.15
CA TYR A 270 -4.88 33.18 43.48
C TYR A 270 -5.03 31.83 44.17
N VAL A 271 -5.08 30.76 43.40
CA VAL A 271 -5.14 29.38 43.89
C VAL A 271 -3.95 28.58 43.39
N ASP A 272 -3.46 27.66 44.23
CA ASP A 272 -2.42 26.72 43.86
C ASP A 272 -2.94 25.63 42.90
N THR A 273 -2.04 24.74 42.47
CA THR A 273 -2.42 23.61 41.59
C THR A 273 -3.39 22.63 42.24
N ALA A 274 -3.57 22.66 43.56
CA ALA A 274 -4.50 21.83 44.31
C ALA A 274 -5.82 22.57 44.66
N GLY A 275 -5.97 23.82 44.22
CA GLY A 275 -7.16 24.64 44.45
C GLY A 275 -7.19 25.34 45.81
N HIS A 276 -6.07 25.37 46.55
CA HIS A 276 -6.00 26.11 47.81
C HIS A 276 -5.71 27.59 47.56
N PRO A 277 -6.43 28.50 48.23
CA PRO A 277 -6.19 29.93 48.09
C PRO A 277 -4.81 30.30 48.65
N VAL A 278 -4.10 31.16 47.92
CA VAL A 278 -2.79 31.70 48.27
C VAL A 278 -2.94 33.21 48.42
N ASP A 279 -2.50 33.73 49.56
CA ASP A 279 -2.54 35.17 49.85
C ASP A 279 -1.44 35.90 49.06
N LEU A 280 -1.80 36.39 47.88
CA LEU A 280 -0.94 37.14 46.97
C LEU A 280 -1.62 38.44 46.57
N ASP A 281 -0.90 39.55 46.71
CA ASP A 281 -1.38 40.86 46.28
C ASP A 281 -1.60 40.87 44.74
N PRO A 282 -2.83 41.05 44.25
CA PRO A 282 -3.16 41.00 42.82
C PRO A 282 -2.52 42.11 41.98
N ASP A 283 -2.08 43.20 42.61
CA ASP A 283 -1.44 44.32 41.92
C ASP A 283 0.09 44.35 42.09
N GLY A 284 0.66 43.29 42.68
CA GLY A 284 2.10 43.11 42.78
C GLY A 284 2.75 43.04 41.40
N GLY A 285 3.49 44.08 41.03
CA GLY A 285 4.43 44.06 39.91
C GLY A 285 5.54 43.01 40.11
N PRO A 286 6.54 42.92 39.21
CA PRO A 286 7.69 42.05 39.42
C PRO A 286 8.36 42.43 40.74
N ALA A 287 8.11 41.63 41.77
CA ALA A 287 8.58 41.84 43.12
C ALA A 287 9.29 40.56 43.58
N GLU A 288 10.37 40.72 44.34
CA GLU A 288 10.93 39.63 45.12
C GLU A 288 9.83 39.11 46.06
N GLY A 289 9.38 37.89 45.83
CA GLY A 289 8.54 37.20 46.79
C GLY A 289 9.29 36.95 48.09
N PRO A 290 8.59 36.57 49.18
CA PRO A 290 9.22 35.90 50.30
C PRO A 290 10.21 34.84 49.77
N GLU A 291 11.42 34.85 50.34
CA GLU A 291 12.55 33.96 49.96
C GLU A 291 13.34 34.32 48.68
N GLY A 292 13.22 35.54 48.14
CA GLY A 292 14.07 36.01 47.03
C GLY A 292 13.73 35.37 45.68
N ARG A 293 12.50 34.84 45.53
CA ARG A 293 11.98 34.31 44.27
C ARG A 293 11.41 35.42 43.40
N TRP A 294 11.70 35.37 42.11
CA TRP A 294 11.15 36.31 41.13
C TRP A 294 9.73 35.93 40.78
N ARG A 295 8.80 36.88 40.89
CA ARG A 295 7.40 36.68 40.51
C ARG A 295 7.07 37.43 39.24
N ARG A 296 6.31 36.82 38.35
CA ARG A 296 5.80 37.46 37.13
C ARG A 296 4.31 37.19 36.96
N ALA A 297 3.53 38.26 37.11
CA ALA A 297 2.11 38.24 36.80
C ALA A 297 1.88 38.13 35.29
N VAL A 298 1.03 37.19 34.91
CA VAL A 298 0.54 36.97 33.55
C VAL A 298 -0.89 37.48 33.51
N ARG A 299 -1.15 38.43 32.61
CA ARG A 299 -2.46 39.04 32.39
C ARG A 299 -3.00 38.69 31.01
N SER A 300 -4.32 38.71 30.86
CA SER A 300 -5.01 38.53 29.59
C SER A 300 -4.71 39.70 28.64
N ALA A 301 -5.04 39.54 27.36
CA ALA A 301 -4.95 40.64 26.39
C ALA A 301 -5.86 41.83 26.76
N ALA A 302 -6.88 41.60 27.59
CA ALA A 302 -7.78 42.63 28.14
C ALA A 302 -7.29 43.22 29.48
N GLY A 303 -6.18 42.72 30.04
CA GLY A 303 -5.58 43.21 31.29
C GLY A 303 -5.97 42.44 32.55
N ASP A 304 -6.84 41.43 32.43
CA ASP A 304 -7.33 40.64 33.57
C ASP A 304 -6.23 39.73 34.13
N PRO A 305 -6.14 39.53 35.45
CA PRO A 305 -5.20 38.56 36.04
C PRO A 305 -5.53 37.13 35.59
N LEU A 306 -4.50 36.40 35.16
CA LEU A 306 -4.62 34.99 34.75
C LEU A 306 -3.83 34.05 35.66
N ALA A 307 -2.56 34.37 35.89
CA ALA A 307 -1.67 33.54 36.70
C ALA A 307 -0.46 34.33 37.20
N VAL A 308 0.23 33.79 38.19
CA VAL A 308 1.54 34.24 38.66
C VAL A 308 2.50 33.05 38.61
N VAL A 309 3.70 33.29 38.07
CA VAL A 309 4.83 32.34 37.97
C VAL A 309 6.00 32.87 38.80
#